data_AF-A0AAD7ZNT7-F1
#
_entry.id   AF-A0AAD7ZNT7-F1
#
_cell.length_a   1.000
_cell.length_b   1.000
_cell.length_c   1.000
_cell.angle_alpha   90.00
_cell.angle_beta   90.00
_cell.angle_gamma   90.00
#
_symmetry.space_group_name_H-M   'P 1'
#
loop_
_entity.id
_entity.type
_entity.pdbx_description
1 polymer ?
#
loop_
_entity_poly.entity_id
_entity_poly.type
_entity_poly.pdbx_seq_one_letter_code
_entity_poly.pdbx_strand_id
1 'polypeptide(L)'
;NVFSIPKSIQATVTLLENLHVILEKTPRDDIRSEVLPMLYNAFESTTIQVQSAALVAVTNVSEYLDETAIRRMVLPKTKSVYEKNSGDLKILLNVLSCVEKTLDKLDKAQIIDEVLPLLWDVRLQDPEITLRVVNIYRLMLSDKKYGLSVNLMATRVMPSLLPQTVNPSLNLEQFTNLLEVLQEMLDHIDRNQRNKLKLDNLSLPSPERHRPLRHQYSSDNMHVPPFNIPNLRIEQRKTSSAEDMARKNSAGRGPMPRILSTSSESTSSDGLNAIISIRLLLPLVATP
;
A
#
# COMPACT_ATOMS: atom_id res chain seq x y z
N ASN A 1 -19.75 -33.16 -28.36
CA ASN A 1 -21.11 -32.53 -28.44
C ASN A 1 -22.00 -32.72 -27.21
N VAL A 2 -21.45 -32.89 -25.99
CA VAL A 2 -22.24 -32.74 -24.74
C VAL A 2 -22.32 -31.26 -24.32
N PHE A 3 -21.31 -30.46 -24.69
CA PHE A 3 -21.23 -29.03 -24.42
C PHE A 3 -21.96 -28.12 -25.43
N SER A 4 -22.56 -28.70 -26.47
CA SER A 4 -23.43 -27.97 -27.40
C SER A 4 -24.76 -27.65 -26.71
N ILE A 5 -24.85 -26.42 -26.19
CA ILE A 5 -26.01 -25.73 -25.60
C ILE A 5 -26.91 -26.67 -24.77
N PRO A 6 -26.73 -26.72 -23.43
CA PRO A 6 -27.63 -27.48 -22.59
C PRO A 6 -29.05 -26.97 -22.78
N LYS A 7 -29.99 -27.89 -23.06
CA LYS A 7 -31.39 -27.57 -23.41
C LYS A 7 -32.18 -26.90 -22.26
N SER A 8 -31.61 -26.83 -21.06
CA SER A 8 -32.21 -26.25 -19.87
C SER A 8 -31.21 -25.37 -19.13
N ILE A 9 -31.69 -24.22 -18.64
CA ILE A 9 -30.93 -23.25 -17.84
C ILE A 9 -30.25 -23.94 -16.65
N GLN A 10 -30.97 -24.82 -15.95
CA GLN A 10 -30.44 -25.53 -14.78
C GLN A 10 -29.30 -26.47 -15.15
N ALA A 11 -29.39 -27.15 -16.30
CA ALA A 11 -28.32 -28.03 -16.76
C ALA A 11 -27.03 -27.24 -17.05
N THR A 12 -27.15 -26.04 -17.65
CA THR A 12 -25.99 -25.15 -17.87
C THR A 12 -25.39 -24.66 -16.56
N VAL A 13 -26.23 -24.25 -15.60
CA VAL A 13 -25.77 -23.77 -14.28
C VAL A 13 -25.02 -24.87 -13.53
N THR A 14 -25.60 -26.06 -13.40
CA THR A 14 -24.97 -27.19 -12.70
C THR A 14 -23.65 -27.60 -13.34
N LEU A 15 -23.57 -27.55 -14.67
CA LEU A 15 -22.36 -27.86 -15.41
C LEU A 15 -21.24 -26.83 -15.16
N LEU A 16 -21.58 -25.54 -15.11
CA LEU A 16 -20.64 -24.46 -14.83
C LEU A 16 -20.16 -24.45 -13.37
N GLU A 17 -21.06 -24.67 -12.41
CA GLU A 17 -20.71 -24.73 -10.98
C GLU A 17 -19.76 -25.91 -10.68
N ASN A 18 -19.94 -27.05 -11.36
CA ASN A 18 -19.12 -28.25 -11.20
C ASN A 18 -17.99 -28.35 -12.23
N LEU A 19 -17.62 -27.25 -12.89
CA LEU A 19 -16.67 -27.29 -13.99
C LEU A 19 -15.29 -27.80 -13.57
N HIS A 20 -14.88 -27.55 -12.33
CA HIS A 20 -13.64 -28.06 -11.75
C HIS A 20 -13.53 -29.60 -11.82
N VAL A 21 -14.63 -30.34 -11.55
CA VAL A 21 -14.66 -31.82 -11.61
C VAL A 21 -14.49 -32.31 -13.05
N ILE A 22 -15.08 -31.59 -14.00
CA ILE A 22 -14.98 -31.92 -15.43
C ILE A 22 -13.54 -31.70 -15.90
N LEU A 23 -12.91 -30.59 -15.52
CA LEU A 23 -11.53 -30.31 -15.88
C LEU A 23 -10.54 -31.37 -15.38
N GLU A 24 -10.74 -31.96 -14.20
CA GLU A 24 -9.88 -33.05 -13.71
C GLU A 24 -9.91 -34.30 -14.60
N LYS A 25 -10.98 -34.48 -15.37
CA LYS A 25 -11.21 -35.65 -16.23
C LYS A 25 -11.07 -35.32 -17.72
N THR A 26 -10.89 -34.06 -18.08
CA THR A 26 -10.81 -33.61 -19.48
C THR A 26 -9.35 -33.35 -19.86
N PRO A 27 -8.85 -33.92 -20.98
CA PRO A 27 -7.51 -33.61 -21.47
C PRO A 27 -7.41 -32.14 -21.89
N ARG A 28 -6.21 -31.55 -21.76
CA ARG A 28 -5.99 -30.10 -21.93
C ARG A 28 -6.40 -29.55 -23.30
N ASP A 29 -6.31 -30.37 -24.34
CA ASP A 29 -6.67 -29.98 -25.70
C ASP A 29 -8.20 -29.78 -25.85
N ASP A 30 -8.99 -30.58 -25.13
CA ASP A 30 -10.46 -30.51 -25.15
C ASP A 30 -11.00 -29.38 -24.27
N ILE A 31 -10.25 -28.97 -23.25
CA ILE A 31 -10.62 -27.80 -22.42
C ILE A 31 -10.71 -26.54 -23.28
N ARG A 32 -9.73 -26.32 -24.16
CA ARG A 32 -9.71 -25.12 -25.00
C ARG A 32 -10.73 -25.18 -26.14
N SER A 33 -10.96 -26.36 -26.70
CA SER A 33 -11.81 -26.55 -27.88
C SER A 33 -13.30 -26.70 -27.53
N GLU A 34 -13.65 -27.30 -26.39
CA GLU A 34 -15.05 -27.54 -26.00
C GLU A 34 -15.49 -26.73 -24.76
N VAL A 35 -14.65 -26.63 -23.72
CA VAL A 35 -15.06 -26.02 -22.43
C VAL A 35 -15.06 -24.49 -22.48
N LEU A 36 -14.00 -23.87 -23.00
CA LEU A 36 -13.91 -22.40 -23.06
C LEU A 36 -15.02 -21.77 -23.92
N PRO A 37 -15.35 -22.29 -25.13
CA PRO A 37 -16.46 -21.74 -25.90
C PRO A 37 -17.80 -21.82 -25.17
N MET A 38 -18.04 -22.90 -24.41
CA MET A 38 -19.24 -23.01 -23.59
C MET A 38 -19.29 -21.93 -22.50
N LEU A 39 -18.17 -21.70 -21.80
CA LEU A 39 -18.07 -20.66 -20.78
C LEU A 39 -18.33 -19.27 -21.37
N TYR A 40 -17.76 -18.98 -22.55
CA TYR A 40 -17.94 -17.70 -23.23
C TYR A 40 -19.39 -17.49 -23.66
N ASN A 41 -20.04 -18.52 -24.20
CA ASN A 41 -21.47 -18.49 -24.50
C ASN A 41 -22.34 -18.27 -23.24
N ALA A 42 -21.93 -18.80 -22.09
CA ALA A 42 -22.63 -18.58 -20.83
C ALA A 42 -22.59 -17.11 -20.39
N PHE A 43 -21.49 -16.39 -20.62
CA PHE A 43 -21.40 -14.94 -20.39
C PHE A 43 -22.23 -14.10 -21.35
N GLU A 44 -22.57 -14.63 -22.53
CA GLU A 44 -23.48 -13.97 -23.46
C GLU A 44 -24.96 -14.16 -23.10
N SER A 45 -25.28 -15.11 -22.22
CA SER A 45 -26.65 -15.34 -21.76
C SER A 45 -27.23 -14.09 -21.09
N THR A 46 -28.53 -13.85 -21.28
CA THR A 46 -29.29 -12.81 -20.55
C THR A 46 -29.78 -13.29 -19.19
N THR A 47 -29.60 -14.58 -18.87
CA THR A 47 -30.08 -15.18 -17.62
C THR A 47 -29.05 -15.01 -16.51
N ILE A 48 -29.43 -14.32 -15.43
CA ILE A 48 -28.57 -14.05 -14.27
C ILE A 48 -27.99 -15.32 -13.65
N GLN A 49 -28.78 -16.39 -13.51
CA GLN A 49 -28.29 -17.64 -12.94
C GLN A 49 -27.12 -18.22 -13.77
N VAL A 50 -27.22 -18.14 -15.10
CA VAL A 50 -26.17 -18.61 -16.02
C VAL A 50 -24.94 -17.71 -15.92
N GLN A 51 -25.12 -16.38 -15.87
CA GLN A 51 -24.02 -15.44 -15.72
C GLN A 51 -23.29 -15.61 -14.36
N SER A 52 -24.03 -15.82 -13.29
CA SER A 52 -23.47 -16.07 -11.95
C SER A 52 -22.68 -17.38 -11.92
N ALA A 53 -23.22 -18.44 -12.52
CA ALA A 53 -22.50 -19.71 -12.66
C ALA A 53 -21.26 -19.57 -13.54
N ALA A 54 -21.30 -18.73 -14.59
CA ALA A 54 -20.15 -18.44 -15.43
C ALA A 54 -19.02 -17.73 -14.65
N LEU A 55 -19.34 -16.84 -13.71
CA LEU A 55 -18.34 -16.21 -12.82
C LEU A 55 -17.63 -17.27 -11.94
N VAL A 56 -18.38 -18.21 -11.37
CA VAL A 56 -17.82 -19.33 -10.59
C VAL A 56 -16.99 -20.26 -11.47
N ALA A 57 -17.43 -20.51 -12.70
CA ALA A 57 -16.64 -21.27 -13.65
C ALA A 57 -15.30 -20.57 -13.95
N VAL A 58 -15.28 -19.25 -14.15
CA VAL A 58 -14.04 -18.48 -14.35
C VAL A 58 -13.07 -18.61 -13.18
N THR A 59 -13.55 -18.56 -11.93
CA THR A 59 -12.65 -18.69 -10.77
C THR A 59 -11.98 -20.07 -10.71
N ASN A 60 -12.64 -21.10 -11.22
CA ASN A 60 -12.13 -22.48 -11.26
C ASN A 60 -11.20 -22.72 -12.46
N VAL A 61 -11.45 -22.08 -13.60
CA VAL A 61 -10.69 -22.30 -14.84
C VAL A 61 -9.73 -21.17 -15.15
N SER A 62 -9.50 -20.27 -14.20
CA SER A 62 -8.74 -19.04 -14.43
C SER A 62 -7.37 -19.34 -15.03
N GLU A 63 -6.68 -20.41 -14.63
CA GLU A 63 -5.38 -20.85 -15.16
C GLU A 63 -5.38 -21.10 -16.68
N TYR A 64 -6.50 -21.53 -17.25
CA TYR A 64 -6.63 -21.85 -18.68
C TYR A 64 -7.04 -20.64 -19.53
N LEU A 65 -7.49 -19.55 -18.90
CA LEU A 65 -7.89 -18.32 -19.59
C LEU A 65 -6.67 -17.46 -19.90
N ASP A 66 -6.62 -16.97 -21.13
CA ASP A 66 -5.62 -16.00 -21.56
C ASP A 66 -6.00 -14.57 -21.12
N GLU A 67 -5.00 -13.70 -21.02
CA GLU A 67 -5.19 -12.31 -20.60
C GLU A 67 -6.15 -11.55 -21.53
N THR A 68 -6.20 -11.91 -22.82
CA THR A 68 -7.08 -11.24 -23.79
C THR A 68 -8.55 -11.54 -23.51
N ALA A 69 -8.90 -12.81 -23.26
CA ALA A 69 -10.28 -13.18 -22.92
C ALA A 69 -10.71 -12.56 -21.59
N ILE A 70 -9.81 -12.53 -20.59
CA ILE A 70 -10.13 -11.91 -19.30
C ILE A 70 -10.44 -10.42 -19.48
N ARG A 71 -9.58 -9.71 -20.19
CA ARG A 71 -9.71 -8.27 -20.41
C ARG A 71 -10.91 -7.89 -21.27
N ARG A 72 -11.15 -8.61 -22.37
CA ARG A 72 -12.16 -8.22 -23.36
C ARG A 72 -13.54 -8.79 -23.09
N MET A 73 -13.65 -9.82 -22.27
CA MET A 73 -14.90 -10.54 -22.07
C MET A 73 -15.23 -10.72 -20.59
N VAL A 74 -14.36 -11.36 -19.81
CA VAL A 74 -14.66 -11.66 -18.39
C VAL A 74 -14.87 -10.38 -17.59
N LEU A 75 -13.94 -9.43 -17.67
CA LEU A 75 -13.99 -8.19 -16.87
C LEU A 75 -15.22 -7.32 -17.22
N PRO A 76 -15.51 -7.01 -18.50
CA PRO A 76 -16.73 -6.27 -18.86
C PRO A 76 -18.02 -6.97 -18.43
N LYS A 77 -18.08 -8.30 -18.55
CA LYS A 77 -19.26 -9.07 -18.16
C LYS A 77 -19.43 -9.13 -16.64
N THR A 78 -18.34 -9.29 -15.90
CA THR A 78 -18.32 -9.25 -14.43
C THR A 78 -18.88 -7.92 -13.92
N LYS A 79 -18.46 -6.80 -14.52
CA LYS A 79 -19.03 -5.47 -14.22
C LYS A 79 -20.52 -5.39 -14.54
N SER A 80 -20.94 -5.82 -15.73
CA SER A 80 -22.35 -5.78 -16.11
C SER A 80 -23.24 -6.62 -15.18
N VAL A 81 -22.75 -7.76 -14.71
CA VAL A 81 -23.47 -8.61 -13.74
C VAL A 81 -23.62 -7.90 -12.40
N TYR A 82 -22.56 -7.26 -11.92
CA TYR A 82 -22.55 -6.47 -10.69
C TYR A 82 -23.54 -5.29 -10.77
N GLU A 83 -23.47 -4.47 -11.81
CA GLU A 83 -24.33 -3.29 -11.97
C GLU A 83 -25.82 -3.64 -11.96
N LYS A 84 -26.18 -4.76 -12.59
CA LYS A 84 -27.57 -5.24 -12.65
C LYS A 84 -28.07 -5.86 -11.35
N ASN A 85 -27.17 -6.38 -10.50
CA ASN A 85 -27.53 -7.21 -9.34
C ASN A 85 -26.77 -6.81 -8.07
N SER A 86 -26.42 -5.54 -7.90
CA SER A 86 -25.63 -5.05 -6.76
C SER A 86 -26.28 -5.26 -5.38
N GLY A 87 -27.54 -5.68 -5.33
CA GLY A 87 -28.26 -6.05 -4.11
C GLY A 87 -28.22 -7.54 -3.75
N ASP A 88 -27.76 -8.42 -4.64
CA ASP A 88 -27.71 -9.87 -4.38
C ASP A 88 -26.33 -10.25 -3.82
N LEU A 89 -26.32 -10.69 -2.56
CA LEU A 89 -25.12 -11.08 -1.83
C LEU A 89 -24.35 -12.22 -2.53
N LYS A 90 -25.04 -13.24 -3.03
CA LYS A 90 -24.41 -14.40 -3.68
C LYS A 90 -23.72 -13.98 -4.98
N ILE A 91 -24.39 -13.14 -5.77
CA ILE A 91 -23.80 -12.62 -7.01
C ILE A 91 -22.60 -11.74 -6.71
N LEU A 92 -22.70 -10.89 -5.67
CA LEU A 92 -21.61 -10.01 -5.27
C LEU A 92 -20.37 -10.79 -4.82
N LEU A 93 -20.53 -11.86 -4.04
CA LEU A 93 -19.44 -12.76 -3.66
C LEU A 93 -18.78 -13.42 -4.88
N ASN A 94 -19.58 -13.85 -5.86
CA ASN A 94 -19.06 -14.45 -7.10
C ASN A 94 -18.30 -13.43 -7.96
N VAL A 95 -18.81 -12.20 -8.06
CA VAL A 95 -18.13 -11.08 -8.75
C VAL A 95 -16.78 -10.80 -8.10
N LEU A 96 -16.74 -10.63 -6.76
CA LEU A 96 -15.52 -10.34 -6.04
C LEU A 96 -14.51 -11.49 -6.13
N SER A 97 -14.97 -12.74 -6.05
CA SER A 97 -14.12 -13.92 -6.21
C SER A 97 -13.53 -14.00 -7.62
N CYS A 98 -14.33 -13.68 -8.65
CA CYS A 98 -13.87 -13.59 -10.04
C CYS A 98 -12.79 -12.52 -10.20
N VAL A 99 -13.00 -11.33 -9.64
CA VAL A 99 -12.02 -10.23 -9.65
C VAL A 99 -10.73 -10.66 -8.95
N GLU A 100 -10.82 -11.21 -7.75
CA GLU A 100 -9.67 -11.69 -6.97
C GLU A 100 -8.81 -12.69 -7.78
N LYS A 101 -9.46 -13.65 -8.47
CA LYS A 101 -8.79 -14.70 -9.26
C LYS A 101 -8.25 -14.26 -10.62
N THR A 102 -8.74 -13.15 -11.16
CA THR A 102 -8.32 -12.65 -12.48
C THR A 102 -7.40 -11.44 -12.39
N LEU A 103 -7.23 -10.89 -11.18
CA LEU A 103 -6.49 -9.64 -10.93
C LEU A 103 -5.04 -9.69 -11.40
N ASP A 104 -4.37 -10.83 -11.27
CA ASP A 104 -2.98 -11.04 -11.68
C ASP A 104 -2.77 -11.05 -13.20
N LYS A 105 -3.84 -11.27 -13.97
CA LYS A 105 -3.86 -11.29 -15.44
C LYS A 105 -4.31 -9.98 -16.07
N LEU A 106 -4.59 -8.97 -15.24
CA LEU A 106 -4.94 -7.62 -15.68
C LEU A 106 -3.71 -6.72 -15.67
N ASP A 107 -3.63 -5.81 -16.63
CA ASP A 107 -2.63 -4.76 -16.63
C ASP A 107 -3.02 -3.61 -15.69
N LYS A 108 -2.01 -2.83 -15.30
CA LYS A 108 -2.16 -1.73 -14.34
C LYS A 108 -3.27 -0.74 -14.71
N ALA A 109 -3.42 -0.40 -16.00
CA ALA A 109 -4.44 0.55 -16.43
C ALA A 109 -5.85 -0.01 -16.18
N GLN A 110 -6.10 -1.27 -16.58
CA GLN A 110 -7.39 -1.92 -16.33
C GLN A 110 -7.69 -2.07 -14.85
N ILE A 111 -6.69 -2.34 -14.01
CA ILE A 111 -6.92 -2.42 -12.57
C ILE A 111 -7.34 -1.06 -12.01
N ILE A 112 -6.69 0.03 -12.45
CA ILE A 112 -6.99 1.38 -11.97
C ILE A 112 -8.33 1.89 -12.50
N ASP A 113 -8.63 1.66 -13.78
CA ASP A 113 -9.79 2.24 -14.46
C ASP A 113 -11.04 1.38 -14.29
N GLU A 114 -10.88 0.06 -14.11
CA GLU A 114 -12.01 -0.87 -14.07
C GLU A 114 -12.20 -1.49 -12.68
N VAL A 115 -11.16 -2.10 -12.11
CA VAL A 115 -11.30 -2.87 -10.85
C VAL A 115 -11.42 -1.97 -9.64
N LEU A 116 -10.59 -0.94 -9.51
CA LEU A 116 -10.63 -0.03 -8.35
C LEU A 116 -12.00 0.68 -8.21
N PRO A 117 -12.59 1.26 -9.28
CA PRO A 117 -13.92 1.84 -9.20
C PRO A 117 -15.01 0.85 -8.81
N LEU A 118 -14.92 -0.40 -9.28
CA LEU A 118 -15.82 -1.47 -8.87
C LEU A 118 -15.75 -1.67 -7.35
N LEU A 119 -14.53 -1.81 -6.80
CA LEU A 119 -14.34 -2.02 -5.36
C LEU A 119 -14.81 -0.85 -4.49
N TRP A 120 -14.76 0.38 -5.00
CA TRP A 120 -15.26 1.56 -4.27
C TRP A 120 -16.78 1.65 -4.24
N ASP A 121 -17.46 1.13 -5.27
CA ASP A 121 -18.92 1.14 -5.36
C ASP A 121 -19.56 0.03 -4.50
N VAL A 122 -18.82 -1.05 -4.22
CA VAL A 122 -19.31 -2.15 -3.38
C VAL A 122 -19.66 -1.67 -1.97
N ARG A 123 -20.91 -1.91 -1.57
CA ARG A 123 -21.40 -1.63 -0.22
C ARG A 123 -20.89 -2.67 0.78
N LEU A 124 -20.02 -2.25 1.69
CA LEU A 124 -19.47 -3.08 2.77
C LEU A 124 -20.45 -3.20 3.95
N GLN A 125 -21.62 -3.82 3.71
CA GLN A 125 -22.63 -4.05 4.75
C GLN A 125 -22.49 -5.45 5.38
N ASP A 126 -22.11 -6.42 4.57
CA ASP A 126 -22.00 -7.82 4.97
C ASP A 126 -20.55 -8.17 5.34
N PRO A 127 -20.33 -8.95 6.42
CA PRO A 127 -18.99 -9.33 6.87
C PRO A 127 -18.21 -10.15 5.84
N GLU A 128 -18.89 -11.01 5.06
CA GLU A 128 -18.26 -11.84 4.03
C GLU A 128 -17.77 -11.00 2.86
N ILE A 129 -18.59 -10.03 2.44
CA ILE A 129 -18.22 -9.03 1.41
C ILE A 129 -17.03 -8.19 1.87
N THR A 130 -17.10 -7.71 3.11
CA THR A 130 -16.04 -6.89 3.71
C THR A 130 -14.71 -7.63 3.70
N LEU A 131 -14.70 -8.89 4.14
CA LEU A 131 -13.52 -9.73 4.12
C LEU A 131 -12.96 -9.92 2.70
N ARG A 132 -13.82 -10.16 1.70
CA ARG A 132 -13.37 -10.31 0.30
C ARG A 132 -12.72 -9.06 -0.25
N VAL A 133 -13.32 -7.89 -0.03
CA VAL A 133 -12.73 -6.62 -0.46
C VAL A 133 -11.39 -6.36 0.24
N VAL A 134 -11.29 -6.63 1.54
CA VAL A 134 -10.03 -6.53 2.30
C VAL A 134 -8.95 -7.44 1.72
N ASN A 135 -9.28 -8.68 1.37
CA ASN A 135 -8.32 -9.63 0.78
C ASN A 135 -7.84 -9.17 -0.61
N ILE A 136 -8.72 -8.60 -1.44
CA ILE A 136 -8.32 -8.02 -2.72
C ILE A 136 -7.35 -6.86 -2.50
N TYR A 137 -7.62 -5.96 -1.55
CA TYR A 137 -6.68 -4.88 -1.23
C TYR A 137 -5.33 -5.40 -0.70
N ARG A 138 -5.34 -6.43 0.14
CA ARG A 138 -4.10 -7.10 0.59
C ARG A 138 -3.28 -7.63 -0.58
N LEU A 139 -3.93 -8.29 -1.54
CA LEU A 139 -3.28 -8.76 -2.76
C LEU A 139 -2.70 -7.59 -3.57
N MET A 140 -3.44 -6.48 -3.69
CA MET A 140 -2.96 -5.29 -4.39
C MET A 140 -1.80 -4.58 -3.70
N LEU A 141 -1.70 -4.66 -2.37
CA LEU A 141 -0.58 -4.10 -1.60
C LEU A 141 0.72 -4.87 -1.79
N SER A 142 0.61 -6.17 -2.09
CA SER A 142 1.76 -7.07 -2.21
C SER A 142 2.71 -6.68 -3.35
N ASP A 143 2.22 -6.00 -4.39
CA ASP A 143 3.03 -5.60 -5.55
C ASP A 143 2.57 -4.27 -6.18
N LYS A 144 3.55 -3.42 -6.53
CA LYS A 144 3.32 -2.15 -7.23
C LYS A 144 2.69 -2.32 -8.62
N LYS A 145 2.75 -3.52 -9.22
CA LYS A 145 2.13 -3.83 -10.52
C LYS A 145 0.62 -3.57 -10.53
N TYR A 146 -0.05 -3.75 -9.38
CA TYR A 146 -1.49 -3.53 -9.25
C TYR A 146 -1.89 -2.05 -9.23
N GLY A 147 -0.92 -1.13 -9.17
CA GLY A 147 -1.19 0.30 -9.33
C GLY A 147 -1.82 0.99 -8.12
N LEU A 148 -1.88 0.33 -6.96
CA LEU A 148 -2.40 0.91 -5.72
C LEU A 148 -1.41 1.96 -5.17
N SER A 149 -1.62 3.21 -5.57
CA SER A 149 -0.76 4.33 -5.14
C SER A 149 -1.09 4.81 -3.72
N VAL A 150 -0.09 5.40 -3.04
CA VAL A 150 -0.26 6.03 -1.72
C VAL A 150 -1.37 7.08 -1.68
N ASN A 151 -1.58 7.80 -2.79
CA ASN A 151 -2.66 8.77 -2.91
C ASN A 151 -4.03 8.09 -2.89
N LEU A 152 -4.20 7.01 -3.66
CA LEU A 152 -5.46 6.25 -3.69
C LEU A 152 -5.75 5.57 -2.35
N MET A 153 -4.70 5.05 -1.69
CA MET A 153 -4.83 4.48 -0.34
C MET A 153 -5.39 5.51 0.63
N ALA A 154 -4.78 6.69 0.71
CA ALA A 154 -5.17 7.74 1.66
C ALA A 154 -6.54 8.38 1.36
N THR A 155 -6.90 8.55 0.08
CA THR A 155 -8.06 9.37 -0.31
C THR A 155 -9.32 8.56 -0.64
N ARG A 156 -9.19 7.26 -0.93
CA ARG A 156 -10.32 6.42 -1.35
C ARG A 156 -10.41 5.12 -0.56
N VAL A 157 -9.35 4.32 -0.58
CA VAL A 157 -9.39 2.96 -0.03
C VAL A 157 -9.52 2.96 1.49
N MET A 158 -8.60 3.61 2.21
CA MET A 158 -8.67 3.66 3.67
C MET A 158 -9.95 4.34 4.19
N PRO A 159 -10.41 5.48 3.63
CA PRO A 159 -11.70 6.06 4.03
C PRO A 159 -12.89 5.11 3.87
N SER A 160 -12.88 4.23 2.85
CA SER A 160 -13.95 3.24 2.66
C SER A 160 -13.91 2.09 3.69
N LEU A 161 -12.71 1.71 4.13
CA LEU A 161 -12.48 0.58 5.04
C LEU A 161 -12.57 0.98 6.53
N LEU A 162 -12.19 2.20 6.88
CA LEU A 162 -12.16 2.67 8.28
C LEU A 162 -13.50 2.52 9.02
N PRO A 163 -14.67 2.83 8.44
CA PRO A 163 -15.96 2.60 9.09
C PRO A 163 -16.19 1.14 9.51
N GLN A 164 -15.56 0.17 8.82
CA GLN A 164 -15.70 -1.25 9.14
C GLN A 164 -14.96 -1.63 10.43
N THR A 165 -14.02 -0.83 10.91
CA THR A 165 -13.29 -1.11 12.16
C THR A 165 -14.18 -1.05 13.41
N VAL A 166 -15.34 -0.42 13.32
CA VAL A 166 -16.35 -0.35 14.39
C VAL A 166 -17.61 -1.17 14.06
N ASN A 167 -17.59 -1.94 12.98
CA ASN A 167 -18.74 -2.74 12.57
C ASN A 167 -18.91 -3.95 13.52
N PRO A 168 -20.02 -4.04 14.29
CA PRO A 168 -20.24 -5.11 15.26
C PRO A 168 -20.48 -6.48 14.62
N SER A 169 -20.75 -6.53 13.31
CA SER A 169 -21.00 -7.77 12.58
C SER A 169 -19.72 -8.53 12.20
N LEU A 170 -18.54 -7.92 12.36
CA LEU A 170 -17.26 -8.58 12.06
C LEU A 170 -16.84 -9.49 13.20
N ASN A 171 -16.35 -10.68 12.84
CA ASN A 171 -15.70 -11.56 13.79
C ASN A 171 -14.22 -11.16 14.01
N LEU A 172 -13.57 -11.79 15.00
CA LEU A 172 -12.19 -11.45 15.38
C LEU A 172 -11.19 -11.63 14.22
N GLU A 173 -11.33 -12.69 13.43
CA GLU A 173 -10.44 -12.98 12.31
C GLU A 173 -10.59 -11.94 11.19
N GLN A 174 -11.83 -11.60 10.83
CA GLN A 174 -12.14 -10.58 9.84
C GLN A 174 -11.65 -9.21 10.28
N PHE A 175 -11.85 -8.85 11.55
CA PHE A 175 -11.34 -7.61 12.12
C PHE A 175 -9.81 -7.56 12.10
N THR A 176 -9.14 -8.66 12.48
CA THR A 176 -7.67 -8.74 12.44
C THR A 176 -7.15 -8.55 11.02
N ASN A 177 -7.76 -9.23 10.04
CA ASN A 177 -7.40 -9.09 8.63
C ASN A 177 -7.59 -7.66 8.10
N LEU A 178 -8.68 -6.99 8.49
CA LEU A 178 -8.95 -5.60 8.15
C LEU A 178 -7.87 -4.67 8.73
N LEU A 179 -7.54 -4.86 10.01
CA LEU A 179 -6.62 -3.98 10.72
C LEU A 179 -5.19 -4.09 10.19
N GLU A 180 -4.72 -5.30 9.90
CA GLU A 180 -3.41 -5.54 9.29
C GLU A 180 -3.26 -4.80 7.96
N VAL A 181 -4.29 -4.87 7.09
CA VAL A 181 -4.29 -4.19 5.79
C VAL A 181 -4.25 -2.67 5.96
N LEU A 182 -5.03 -2.13 6.91
CA LEU A 182 -5.02 -0.68 7.21
C LEU A 182 -3.66 -0.21 7.74
N GLN A 183 -3.02 -1.00 8.61
CA GLN A 183 -1.69 -0.71 9.13
C GLN A 183 -0.64 -0.74 8.01
N GLU A 184 -0.68 -1.75 7.15
CA GLU A 184 0.23 -1.85 6.00
C GLU A 184 0.07 -0.64 5.06
N MET A 185 -1.15 -0.20 4.78
CA MET A 185 -1.39 1.02 3.99
C MET A 185 -0.75 2.25 4.63
N LEU A 186 -0.90 2.42 5.95
CA LEU A 186 -0.27 3.52 6.69
C LEU A 186 1.26 3.47 6.60
N ASP A 187 1.86 2.29 6.75
CA ASP A 187 3.30 2.12 6.64
C ASP A 187 3.82 2.42 5.22
N HIS A 188 3.05 2.10 4.19
CA HIS A 188 3.36 2.48 2.82
C HIS A 188 3.31 3.99 2.62
N ILE A 189 2.31 4.67 3.19
CA ILE A 189 2.16 6.12 3.13
C ILE A 189 3.29 6.82 3.91
N ASP A 190 3.56 6.40 5.14
CA ASP A 190 4.59 6.97 6.02
C ASP A 190 5.99 6.85 5.37
N ARG A 191 6.37 5.65 4.93
CA ARG A 191 7.65 5.43 4.25
C ARG A 191 7.79 6.31 3.00
N ASN A 192 6.76 6.38 2.18
CA ASN A 192 6.79 7.21 0.98
C ASN A 192 6.92 8.70 1.31
N GLN A 193 6.14 9.21 2.29
CA GLN A 193 6.17 10.61 2.66
C GLN A 193 7.49 11.02 3.31
N ARG A 194 8.05 10.19 4.20
CA ARG A 194 9.38 10.42 4.79
C ARG A 194 10.48 10.45 3.74
N ASN A 195 10.44 9.54 2.77
CA ASN A 195 11.43 9.51 1.70
C ASN A 195 11.36 10.75 0.81
N LYS A 196 10.16 11.21 0.44
CA LYS A 196 9.97 12.47 -0.30
C LYS A 196 10.54 13.67 0.47
N LEU A 197 10.17 13.81 1.74
CA LEU A 197 10.62 14.93 2.57
C LEU A 197 12.14 14.93 2.78
N LYS A 198 12.79 13.76 2.89
CA LYS A 198 14.25 13.66 2.99
C LYS A 198 14.93 14.10 1.69
N LEU A 199 14.40 13.71 0.54
CA LEU A 199 14.94 14.10 -0.77
C LEU A 199 14.79 15.62 -0.99
N ASP A 200 13.63 16.19 -0.66
CA ASP A 200 13.38 17.63 -0.77
C ASP A 200 14.30 18.46 0.15
N ASN A 201 14.67 17.93 1.32
CA ASN A 201 15.66 18.56 2.19
C ASN A 201 17.09 18.51 1.63
N LEU A 202 17.43 17.53 0.78
CA LEU A 202 18.74 17.42 0.14
C LEU A 202 18.88 18.28 -1.12
N SER A 203 17.77 18.58 -1.81
CA SER A 203 17.75 19.33 -3.07
C SER A 203 17.63 20.85 -2.89
N LEU A 204 17.58 21.35 -1.65
CA LEU A 204 17.83 22.77 -1.39
C LEU A 204 19.30 23.08 -1.76
N PRO A 205 19.57 24.03 -2.68
CA PRO A 205 20.92 24.56 -2.82
C PRO A 205 21.31 25.06 -1.43
N SER A 206 22.44 24.60 -0.89
CA SER A 206 23.02 25.20 0.32
C SER A 206 22.93 26.71 0.16
N PRO A 207 22.28 27.45 1.09
CA PRO A 207 22.16 28.88 0.94
C PRO A 207 23.57 29.43 0.74
N GLU A 208 23.72 30.15 -0.37
CA GLU A 208 24.99 30.66 -0.88
C GLU A 208 25.83 31.20 0.28
N ARG A 209 27.02 30.60 0.48
CA ARG A 209 28.10 31.16 1.29
C ARG A 209 28.71 32.42 0.64
N HIS A 210 27.87 33.31 0.13
CA HIS A 210 28.26 34.66 -0.25
C HIS A 210 27.60 35.65 0.69
N ARG A 211 27.91 35.53 1.98
CA ARG A 211 27.92 36.69 2.86
C ARG A 211 29.19 37.45 2.48
N PRO A 212 29.14 38.61 1.80
CA PRO A 212 30.34 39.42 1.68
C PRO A 212 30.81 39.73 3.11
N LEU A 213 32.03 39.32 3.41
CA LEU A 213 32.74 39.71 4.62
C LEU A 213 32.77 41.24 4.63
N ARG A 214 31.82 41.85 5.35
CA ARG A 214 31.91 43.26 5.70
C ARG A 214 33.11 43.36 6.62
N HIS A 215 34.28 43.68 6.04
CA HIS A 215 35.41 44.21 6.78
C HIS A 215 34.85 45.37 7.62
N GLN A 216 34.68 45.14 8.93
CA GLN A 216 34.66 46.24 9.86
C GLN A 216 36.04 46.86 9.75
N TYR A 217 36.12 48.00 9.06
CA TYR A 217 37.26 48.88 9.19
C TYR A 217 37.44 49.16 10.66
N SER A 218 38.60 48.78 11.20
CA SER A 218 39.05 49.13 12.53
C SER A 218 38.82 50.62 12.73
N SER A 219 37.98 50.98 13.70
CA SER A 219 37.98 52.35 14.22
C SER A 219 39.18 52.47 15.16
N ASP A 220 40.35 52.54 14.54
CA ASP A 220 41.62 52.88 15.18
C ASP A 220 41.60 54.39 15.41
N ASN A 221 40.90 54.82 16.48
CA ASN A 221 41.09 56.05 17.23
C ASN A 221 39.90 56.28 18.19
N MET A 222 39.94 55.64 19.35
CA MET A 222 39.28 56.17 20.54
C MET A 222 40.38 56.55 21.53
N HIS A 223 40.66 57.85 21.61
CA HIS A 223 41.59 58.41 22.58
C HIS A 223 40.87 58.48 23.94
N VAL A 224 41.08 57.46 24.78
CA VAL A 224 40.56 57.43 26.16
C VAL A 224 41.63 58.04 27.08
N PRO A 225 41.34 59.13 27.82
CA PRO A 225 42.30 59.68 28.78
C PRO A 225 42.53 58.70 29.94
N PRO A 226 43.76 58.56 30.44
CA PRO A 226 44.08 57.57 31.48
C PRO A 226 43.43 57.94 32.81
N PHE A 227 42.64 57.01 33.36
CA PHE A 227 42.17 57.06 34.74
C PHE A 227 43.31 56.55 35.66
N ASN A 228 44.07 57.47 36.26
CA ASN A 228 45.07 57.11 37.26
C ASN A 228 44.41 56.98 38.64
N ILE A 229 44.33 55.75 39.16
CA ILE A 229 44.01 55.50 40.57
C ILE A 229 45.34 55.41 41.34
N PRO A 230 45.61 56.32 42.30
CA PRO A 230 46.84 56.24 43.08
C PRO A 230 46.89 54.95 43.93
N ASN A 231 48.03 54.26 43.93
CA ASN A 231 48.39 53.05 44.71
C ASN A 231 47.90 51.66 44.23
N LEU A 232 47.38 51.50 43.02
CA LEU A 232 47.09 50.17 42.47
C LEU A 232 48.18 49.74 41.46
N ARG A 233 49.05 48.78 41.84
CA ARG A 233 49.95 48.11 40.90
C ARG A 233 49.18 47.00 40.18
N ILE A 234 48.85 47.21 38.90
CA ILE A 234 48.26 46.19 38.03
C ILE A 234 49.39 45.61 37.18
N GLU A 235 49.72 44.33 37.40
CA GLU A 235 50.66 43.57 36.57
C GLU A 235 50.08 43.32 35.17
N GLN A 236 50.82 43.72 34.13
CA GLN A 236 50.47 43.47 32.73
C GLN A 236 50.79 42.00 32.36
N ARG A 237 49.81 41.11 32.48
CA ARG A 237 49.89 39.80 31.82
C ARG A 237 49.30 39.89 30.41
N LYS A 238 50.19 39.83 29.42
CA LYS A 238 49.85 39.72 28.00
C LYS A 238 49.02 38.44 27.78
N THR A 239 47.76 38.56 27.37
CA THR A 239 47.04 37.44 26.76
C THR A 239 47.39 37.43 25.27
N SER A 240 48.38 36.62 24.90
CA SER A 240 48.75 36.40 23.51
C SER A 240 47.62 35.69 22.75
N SER A 241 47.30 36.20 21.57
CA SER A 241 46.36 35.62 20.60
C SER A 241 46.79 34.21 20.18
N ALA A 242 45.85 33.27 20.16
CA ALA A 242 46.05 31.86 19.80
C ALA A 242 45.99 31.63 18.27
N GLU A 243 46.72 32.43 17.51
CA GLU A 243 46.72 32.35 16.03
C GLU A 243 47.95 31.63 15.44
N ASP A 244 48.68 30.84 16.23
CA ASP A 244 49.91 30.22 15.75
C ASP A 244 50.14 28.81 16.31
N MET A 245 49.39 27.81 15.82
CA MET A 245 49.77 26.39 15.96
C MET A 245 49.16 25.45 14.90
N ALA A 246 48.96 25.95 13.67
CA ALA A 246 48.64 25.09 12.53
C ALA A 246 49.86 24.94 11.62
N ARG A 247 50.85 24.12 12.04
CA ARG A 247 51.84 23.49 11.14
C ARG A 247 52.71 22.50 11.91
N LYS A 248 52.98 21.36 11.23
CA LYS A 248 53.88 20.24 11.60
C LYS A 248 53.25 19.22 12.56
N ASN A 249 53.39 17.91 12.38
CA ASN A 249 54.02 17.09 11.35
C ASN A 249 53.50 15.66 11.52
N SER A 250 53.53 14.91 10.42
CA SER A 250 53.30 13.48 10.32
C SER A 250 54.25 12.63 11.19
N ALA A 251 53.85 11.36 11.38
CA ALA A 251 54.62 10.19 11.85
C ALA A 251 54.54 9.83 13.35
N GLY A 252 54.05 8.60 13.63
CA GLY A 252 54.25 7.94 14.91
C GLY A 252 53.27 6.78 15.18
N ARG A 253 53.74 5.54 14.98
CA ARG A 253 53.06 4.26 15.28
C ARG A 253 52.90 4.03 16.80
N GLY A 254 51.88 3.28 17.22
CA GLY A 254 51.89 2.51 18.49
C GLY A 254 50.51 2.33 19.14
N PRO A 255 50.20 1.21 19.84
CA PRO A 255 48.87 0.58 19.81
C PRO A 255 48.04 0.66 21.13
N MET A 256 46.69 0.54 20.99
CA MET A 256 45.66 -0.16 21.81
C MET A 256 45.69 -0.08 23.37
N PRO A 257 44.54 -0.08 24.10
CA PRO A 257 43.57 -1.18 23.98
C PRO A 257 42.06 -0.87 24.08
N ARG A 258 41.32 -1.86 23.59
CA ARG A 258 39.87 -2.11 23.73
C ARG A 258 39.44 -2.21 25.19
N ILE A 259 38.27 -1.65 25.48
CA ILE A 259 37.40 -2.11 26.57
C ILE A 259 36.12 -2.68 25.95
N LEU A 260 35.82 -3.91 26.36
CA LEU A 260 34.64 -4.70 26.10
C LEU A 260 33.62 -4.42 27.21
N SER A 261 32.39 -4.09 26.88
CA SER A 261 31.23 -4.31 27.75
C SER A 261 29.97 -4.43 26.89
N THR A 262 29.57 -5.68 26.62
CA THR A 262 28.35 -6.32 27.17
C THR A 262 27.06 -5.86 26.49
N SER A 263 26.61 -6.76 25.62
CA SER A 263 25.23 -6.97 25.18
C SER A 263 24.21 -6.85 26.31
N SER A 264 23.18 -6.05 26.09
CA SER A 264 21.88 -6.17 26.72
C SER A 264 20.83 -6.24 25.62
N GLU A 265 20.22 -7.42 25.49
CA GLU A 265 18.97 -7.66 24.77
C GLU A 265 17.90 -6.66 25.22
N SER A 266 17.28 -5.96 24.26
CA SER A 266 15.98 -5.33 24.46
C SER A 266 15.02 -5.92 23.43
N THR A 267 14.39 -7.00 23.85
CA THR A 267 13.17 -7.55 23.27
C THR A 267 12.03 -6.52 23.35
N SER A 268 11.23 -6.47 22.28
CA SER A 268 9.85 -5.96 22.25
C SER A 268 9.65 -4.44 22.23
N SER A 269 9.98 -3.77 21.11
CA SER A 269 9.43 -2.45 20.74
C SER A 269 8.46 -2.46 19.56
N ASP A 270 8.36 -3.58 18.83
CA ASP A 270 7.62 -3.58 17.56
C ASP A 270 6.10 -3.66 17.74
N GLY A 271 5.61 -4.26 18.85
CA GLY A 271 4.18 -4.33 19.16
C GLY A 271 3.58 -3.03 19.70
N LEU A 272 4.37 -2.15 20.34
CA LEU A 272 3.84 -0.91 20.94
C LEU A 272 3.69 0.22 19.91
N ASN A 273 4.55 0.28 18.90
CA ASN A 273 4.46 1.30 17.86
C ASN A 273 3.19 1.15 17.00
N ALA A 274 2.74 -0.09 16.75
CA ALA A 274 1.48 -0.36 16.04
C ALA A 274 0.24 0.11 16.82
N ILE A 275 0.25 -0.03 18.15
CA ILE A 275 -0.85 0.39 19.03
C ILE A 275 -0.91 1.93 19.13
N ILE A 276 0.24 2.61 19.09
CA ILE A 276 0.30 4.07 19.15
C ILE A 276 -0.22 4.71 17.85
N SER A 277 0.03 4.12 16.67
CA SER A 277 -0.51 4.62 15.40
C SER A 277 -2.04 4.54 15.31
N ILE A 278 -2.67 3.55 15.94
CA ILE A 278 -4.15 3.41 15.93
C ILE A 278 -4.82 4.40 16.89
N ARG A 279 -4.18 4.75 18.01
CA ARG A 279 -4.75 5.69 19.00
C ARG A 279 -4.94 7.11 18.45
N LEU A 280 -4.27 7.46 17.36
CA LEU A 280 -4.42 8.74 16.65
C LEU A 280 -5.56 8.76 15.61
N LEU A 281 -6.08 7.60 15.17
CA LEU A 281 -7.18 7.53 14.20
C LEU A 281 -8.58 7.44 14.85
N LEU A 282 -8.66 6.99 16.10
CA LEU A 282 -9.94 6.87 16.82
C LEU A 282 -10.68 8.20 17.16
N PRO A 283 -10.06 9.39 17.28
CA PRO A 283 -10.84 10.60 17.59
C PRO A 283 -11.59 11.20 16.39
N LEU A 284 -11.36 10.74 15.15
CA LEU A 284 -11.92 11.37 13.94
C LEU A 284 -13.32 10.88 13.54
N VAL A 285 -13.89 9.90 14.24
CA VAL A 285 -15.22 9.32 13.91
C VAL A 285 -16.28 9.64 14.99
N ALA A 286 -15.95 10.47 15.98
CA ALA A 286 -16.89 10.79 17.06
C ALA A 286 -17.03 12.31 17.28
N THR A 287 -17.81 12.97 16.43
CA THR A 287 -18.59 14.17 16.82
C THR A 287 -19.87 14.26 15.98
N PRO A 288 -20.98 14.72 16.58
CA PRO A 288 -22.37 14.46 16.14
C PRO A 288 -22.77 15.19 14.85
#